data_AF-A0A7J5EHI0-F1
#
_entry.id   AF-A0A7J5EHI0-F1
#
_cell.length_a   1.000
_cell.length_b   1.000
_cell.length_c   1.000
_cell.angle_alpha   90.00
_cell.angle_beta   90.00
_cell.angle_gamma   90.00
#
_symmetry.space_group_name_H-M   'P 1'
#
loop_
_entity.id
_entity.type
_entity.pdbx_description
1 polymer ?
#
loop_
_entity_poly.entity_id
_entity_poly.type
_entity_poly.pdbx_seq_one_letter_code
_entity_poly.pdbx_strand_id
1 'polypeptide(L)'
;MRWMVTFGLAAALFAACGGKKSSTTPGEGDGEGTGTGTGPVITAQTLLGWGITGYDPASATPKTQVFLEVTDHHGQTRSYPLGDVAAPCAPGAGNADDIITTLFCAKDGAGAEFRAVYRGGAEIIVLRRWVSPGDDPADVELSFQEVSRVPVATGSKVKPAS
;
A
#
# COMPACT_ATOMS: atom_id res chain seq x y z
N MET A 1 -19.74 -49.91 7.29
CA MET A 1 -19.02 -49.99 8.58
C MET A 1 -19.14 -48.64 9.27
N ARG A 2 -19.81 -48.61 10.43
CA ARG A 2 -20.00 -47.42 11.28
C ARG A 2 -18.79 -47.30 12.21
N TRP A 3 -18.26 -46.10 12.38
CA TRP A 3 -17.58 -45.76 13.62
C TRP A 3 -17.90 -44.32 14.02
N MET A 4 -18.76 -44.23 15.04
CA MET A 4 -18.87 -43.12 15.97
C MET A 4 -17.71 -43.22 16.94
N VAL A 5 -17.03 -42.11 17.22
CA VAL A 5 -16.27 -41.95 18.45
C VAL A 5 -16.66 -40.60 19.04
N THR A 6 -17.38 -40.67 20.16
CA THR A 6 -17.76 -39.55 21.02
C THR A 6 -17.00 -39.73 22.32
N PHE A 7 -16.12 -38.79 22.69
CA PHE A 7 -15.53 -38.57 24.02
C PHE A 7 -14.94 -37.16 23.95
N GLY A 8 -15.05 -36.24 24.91
CA GLY A 8 -15.61 -36.27 26.25
C GLY A 8 -15.47 -34.84 26.80
N LEU A 9 -16.44 -34.45 27.62
CA LEU A 9 -16.54 -33.18 28.32
C LEU A 9 -15.38 -33.02 29.33
N ALA A 10 -14.67 -31.89 29.31
CA ALA A 10 -13.79 -31.47 30.42
C ALA A 10 -14.10 -30.01 30.78
N ALA A 11 -14.60 -29.82 31.99
CA ALA A 11 -14.99 -28.54 32.56
C ALA A 11 -13.84 -27.90 33.36
N ALA A 12 -13.71 -26.58 33.15
CA ALA A 12 -13.31 -25.51 34.06
C ALA A 12 -12.03 -25.61 34.91
N LEU A 13 -11.14 -24.62 34.70
CA LEU A 13 -10.50 -23.88 35.80
C LEU A 13 -10.48 -22.38 35.45
N PHE A 14 -11.04 -21.58 36.36
CA PHE A 14 -11.09 -20.13 36.33
C PHE A 14 -9.68 -19.55 36.51
N ALA A 15 -9.23 -18.74 35.56
CA ALA A 15 -8.19 -17.74 35.79
C ALA A 15 -8.87 -16.37 35.90
N ALA A 16 -8.88 -15.84 37.13
CA ALA A 16 -9.34 -14.50 37.43
C ALA A 16 -8.36 -13.47 36.84
N CYS A 17 -8.77 -12.80 35.75
CA CYS A 17 -8.17 -11.53 35.34
C CYS A 17 -9.08 -10.40 35.82
N GLY A 18 -8.72 -9.79 36.96
CA GLY A 18 -9.19 -8.48 37.35
C GLY A 18 -8.65 -7.44 36.37
N GLY A 19 -9.55 -6.66 35.76
CA GLY A 19 -9.17 -5.70 34.72
C GLY A 19 -10.34 -4.86 34.24
N LYS A 20 -10.86 -4.03 35.14
CA LYS A 20 -11.56 -2.74 34.92
C LYS A 20 -12.34 -2.57 33.59
N LYS A 21 -13.64 -2.89 33.63
CA LYS A 21 -14.63 -2.24 32.75
C LYS A 21 -14.69 -0.76 33.12
N SER A 22 -14.18 0.13 32.27
CA SER A 22 -14.53 1.56 32.36
C SER A 22 -15.94 1.74 31.81
N SER A 23 -16.89 1.80 32.73
CA SER A 23 -18.25 2.28 32.54
C SER A 23 -18.20 3.79 32.26
N THR A 24 -18.50 4.22 31.04
CA THR A 24 -18.84 5.62 30.77
C THR A 24 -20.32 5.84 31.10
N THR A 25 -20.58 6.16 32.36
CA THR A 25 -21.78 6.91 32.75
C THR A 25 -21.51 8.37 32.38
N PRO A 26 -22.36 9.05 31.59
CA PRO A 26 -22.29 10.51 31.47
C PRO A 26 -22.66 11.09 32.83
N GLY A 27 -21.66 11.64 33.52
CA GLY A 27 -21.89 12.52 34.65
C GLY A 27 -22.44 13.83 34.11
N GLU A 28 -23.66 14.13 34.53
CA GLU A 28 -24.20 15.49 34.58
C GLU A 28 -23.21 16.33 35.40
N GLY A 29 -22.57 17.28 34.72
CA GLY A 29 -21.52 18.11 35.27
C GLY A 29 -21.58 19.45 34.57
N ASP A 30 -22.37 20.35 35.17
CA ASP A 30 -22.36 21.77 34.89
C ASP A 30 -20.93 22.29 35.10
N GLY A 31 -20.27 22.63 33.99
CA GLY A 31 -18.87 23.00 33.98
C GLY A 31 -18.54 23.75 32.71
N GLU A 32 -18.82 25.05 32.74
CA GLU A 32 -18.36 26.03 31.78
C GLU A 32 -16.81 25.98 31.73
N GLY A 33 -16.30 25.35 30.69
CA GLY A 33 -14.86 25.15 30.48
C GLY A 33 -14.55 25.14 28.99
N THR A 34 -14.25 26.32 28.46
CA THR A 34 -13.69 26.53 27.12
C THR A 34 -12.28 25.95 27.03
N GLY A 35 -12.18 24.63 26.96
CA GLY A 35 -10.95 23.91 26.65
C GLY A 35 -10.83 23.69 25.16
N THR A 36 -9.94 24.41 24.49
CA THR A 36 -9.40 24.06 23.16
C THR A 36 -8.56 22.79 23.29
N GLY A 37 -9.22 21.66 23.50
CA GLY A 37 -8.59 20.35 23.47
C GLY A 37 -8.46 19.90 22.03
N THR A 38 -7.27 20.06 21.45
CA THR A 38 -6.90 19.37 20.21
C THR A 38 -6.82 17.89 20.54
N GLY A 39 -7.96 17.19 20.44
CA GLY A 39 -7.98 15.74 20.45
C GLY A 39 -7.02 15.20 19.38
N PRO A 40 -6.53 13.95 19.52
CA PRO A 40 -5.63 13.37 18.54
C PRO A 40 -6.31 13.41 17.16
N VAL A 41 -5.76 14.20 16.24
CA VAL A 41 -6.19 14.22 14.85
C VAL A 41 -5.79 12.87 14.27
N ILE A 42 -6.75 11.95 14.15
CA ILE A 42 -6.56 10.71 13.39
C ILE A 42 -6.35 11.15 11.94
N THR A 43 -5.10 11.24 11.52
CA THR A 43 -4.79 11.53 10.13
C THR A 43 -5.05 10.26 9.34
N ALA A 44 -5.97 10.31 8.38
CA ALA A 44 -6.18 9.21 7.44
C ALA A 44 -4.83 8.82 6.81
N GLN A 45 -4.58 7.53 6.64
CA GLN A 45 -3.33 7.01 6.11
C GLN A 45 -3.62 6.13 4.90
N THR A 46 -2.84 6.31 3.84
CA THR A 46 -2.88 5.46 2.64
C THR A 46 -1.53 4.80 2.46
N LEU A 47 -1.51 3.48 2.27
CA LEU A 47 -0.29 2.72 1.99
C LEU A 47 -0.22 2.38 0.50
N LEU A 48 0.99 2.43 -0.05
CA LEU A 48 1.28 2.10 -1.44
C LEU A 48 2.27 0.95 -1.58
N GLY A 49 1.85 -0.13 -2.23
CA GLY A 49 2.68 -1.29 -2.56
C GLY A 49 2.72 -1.55 -4.06
N TRP A 50 3.69 -2.37 -4.49
CA TRP A 50 3.75 -2.89 -5.85
C TRP A 50 3.38 -4.37 -5.85
N GLY A 51 2.33 -4.71 -6.61
CA GLY A 51 2.01 -6.09 -6.93
C GLY A 51 2.81 -6.54 -8.15
N ILE A 52 3.50 -7.68 -8.05
CA ILE A 52 4.37 -8.24 -9.09
C ILE A 52 4.05 -9.74 -9.22
N THR A 53 3.57 -10.18 -10.39
CA THR A 53 3.22 -11.60 -10.61
C THR A 53 3.61 -12.09 -12.00
N GLY A 54 3.59 -13.41 -12.19
CA GLY A 54 3.64 -14.04 -13.53
C GLY A 54 5.01 -14.16 -14.19
N TYR A 55 6.09 -13.67 -13.57
CA TYR A 55 7.42 -13.78 -14.16
C TYR A 55 7.94 -15.22 -14.15
N ASP A 56 8.00 -15.81 -15.33
CA ASP A 56 8.67 -17.09 -15.58
C ASP A 56 9.87 -16.86 -16.53
N PRO A 57 11.11 -16.95 -16.04
CA PRO A 57 12.30 -16.76 -16.89
C PRO A 57 12.50 -17.90 -17.90
N ALA A 58 11.84 -19.06 -17.73
CA ALA A 58 11.91 -20.19 -18.66
C ALA A 58 10.86 -20.12 -19.79
N SER A 59 9.89 -19.19 -19.71
CA SER A 59 8.91 -18.95 -20.78
C SER A 59 9.59 -18.45 -22.04
N ALA A 60 9.06 -18.84 -23.21
CA ALA A 60 9.48 -18.28 -24.50
C ALA A 60 9.19 -16.77 -24.62
N THR A 61 8.23 -16.27 -23.84
CA THR A 61 7.90 -14.84 -23.73
C THR A 61 7.77 -14.48 -22.25
N PRO A 62 8.89 -14.26 -21.54
CA PRO A 62 8.85 -13.91 -20.12
C PRO A 62 8.14 -12.57 -19.94
N LYS A 63 7.22 -12.52 -18.98
CA LYS A 63 6.40 -11.33 -18.69
C LYS A 63 6.15 -11.21 -17.21
N THR A 64 6.08 -9.97 -16.73
CA THR A 64 5.71 -9.63 -15.37
C THR A 64 4.50 -8.73 -15.41
N GLN A 65 3.43 -9.14 -14.73
CA GLN A 65 2.25 -8.30 -14.52
C GLN A 65 2.51 -7.37 -13.36
N VAL A 66 2.27 -6.08 -13.57
CA VAL A 66 2.52 -5.03 -12.60
C VAL A 66 1.20 -4.38 -12.17
N PHE A 67 1.05 -4.19 -10.86
CA PHE A 67 -0.10 -3.52 -10.25
C PHE A 67 0.39 -2.53 -9.19
N LEU A 68 -0.28 -1.39 -9.06
CA LEU A 68 -0.18 -0.57 -7.87
C LEU A 68 -1.22 -1.06 -6.85
N GLU A 69 -0.80 -1.39 -5.64
CA GLU A 69 -1.68 -1.75 -4.54
C GLU A 69 -1.85 -0.55 -3.61
N VAL A 70 -3.10 -0.16 -3.38
CA VAL A 70 -3.43 0.98 -2.52
C VAL A 70 -4.31 0.49 -1.39
N THR A 71 -3.81 0.61 -0.16
CA THR A 71 -4.58 0.32 1.05
C THR A 71 -5.06 1.63 1.66
N ASP A 72 -6.37 1.78 1.81
CA ASP A 72 -6.95 2.97 2.42
C ASP A 72 -6.83 2.97 3.96
N HIS A 73 -7.31 4.04 4.58
CA HIS A 73 -7.26 4.22 6.03
C HIS A 73 -8.21 3.27 6.81
N HIS A 74 -9.07 2.55 6.11
CA HIS A 74 -9.91 1.48 6.67
C HIS A 74 -9.26 0.09 6.50
N GLY A 75 -8.06 0.02 5.94
CA GLY A 75 -7.37 -1.24 5.64
C GLY A 75 -7.89 -1.95 4.40
N GLN A 76 -8.69 -1.30 3.55
CA GLN A 76 -9.18 -1.89 2.30
C GLN A 76 -8.14 -1.72 1.20
N THR A 77 -7.64 -2.83 0.66
CA THR A 77 -6.67 -2.82 -0.45
C THR A 77 -7.37 -2.94 -1.79
N ARG A 78 -6.96 -2.09 -2.75
CA ARG A 78 -7.36 -2.18 -4.16
C ARG A 78 -6.12 -2.26 -5.05
N SER A 79 -6.18 -3.11 -6.07
CA SER A 79 -5.11 -3.27 -7.06
C SER A 79 -5.46 -2.56 -8.35
N TYR A 80 -4.51 -1.79 -8.89
CA TYR A 80 -4.65 -1.02 -10.11
C TYR A 80 -3.65 -1.56 -11.15
N PRO A 81 -4.11 -2.27 -12.20
CA PRO A 81 -3.21 -2.86 -13.18
C PRO A 81 -2.50 -1.79 -14.03
N LEU A 82 -1.21 -2.01 -14.29
CA LEU A 82 -0.34 -1.09 -15.03
C LEU A 82 0.22 -1.71 -16.33
N GLY A 83 -0.03 -2.99 -16.54
CA GLY A 83 0.35 -3.74 -17.74
C GLY A 83 1.48 -4.74 -17.51
N ASP A 84 1.97 -5.29 -18.62
CA ASP A 84 3.02 -6.31 -18.64
C ASP A 84 4.38 -5.70 -18.98
N VAL A 85 5.44 -6.23 -18.37
CA VAL A 85 6.84 -5.90 -18.70
C VAL A 85 7.64 -7.19 -18.93
N ALA A 86 8.47 -7.22 -19.96
CA ALA A 86 9.29 -8.40 -20.30
C ALA A 86 10.61 -8.49 -19.49
N ALA A 87 10.53 -8.26 -18.18
CA ALA A 87 11.70 -8.22 -17.29
C ALA A 87 11.29 -8.49 -15.83
N PRO A 88 12.15 -9.07 -14.98
CA PRO A 88 11.88 -9.20 -13.57
C PRO A 88 11.81 -7.81 -12.91
N CYS A 89 10.98 -7.67 -11.89
CA CYS A 89 10.76 -6.40 -11.21
C CYS A 89 11.18 -6.44 -9.74
N ALA A 90 11.69 -5.32 -9.24
CA ALA A 90 12.01 -5.11 -7.83
C ALA A 90 11.60 -3.70 -7.38
N PRO A 91 10.98 -3.56 -6.19
CA PRO A 91 10.73 -2.25 -5.60
C PRO A 91 12.03 -1.49 -5.34
N GLY A 92 12.00 -0.19 -5.54
CA GLY A 92 13.03 0.74 -5.16
C GLY A 92 12.49 1.85 -4.25
N ALA A 93 13.39 2.56 -3.57
CA ALA A 93 13.01 3.73 -2.81
C ALA A 93 12.63 4.89 -3.75
N GLY A 94 11.76 5.79 -3.28
CA GLY A 94 11.62 7.12 -3.86
C GLY A 94 12.88 7.94 -3.58
N ASN A 95 13.42 8.58 -4.60
CA ASN A 95 14.66 9.37 -4.56
C ASN A 95 14.44 10.88 -4.77
N ALA A 96 13.16 11.32 -4.80
CA ALA A 96 12.76 12.72 -4.86
C ALA A 96 11.55 12.97 -3.95
N ASP A 97 11.33 14.22 -3.54
CA ASP A 97 10.36 14.60 -2.50
C ASP A 97 8.90 14.25 -2.83
N ASP A 98 8.55 14.13 -4.11
CA ASP A 98 7.20 13.79 -4.57
C ASP A 98 7.02 12.31 -4.93
N ILE A 99 8.12 11.54 -5.02
CA ILE A 99 8.10 10.10 -5.33
C ILE A 99 7.94 9.31 -4.04
N ILE A 100 6.81 8.60 -3.92
CA ILE A 100 6.53 7.77 -2.75
C ILE A 100 7.26 6.43 -2.82
N THR A 101 7.27 5.80 -4.00
CA THR A 101 7.90 4.50 -4.23
C THR A 101 8.20 4.32 -5.72
N THR A 102 9.20 3.49 -6.04
CA THR A 102 9.59 3.15 -7.40
C THR A 102 9.52 1.65 -7.63
N LEU A 103 9.34 1.23 -8.88
CA LEU A 103 9.47 -0.15 -9.30
C LEU A 103 10.36 -0.20 -10.53
N PHE A 104 11.46 -0.94 -10.43
CA PHE A 104 12.36 -1.17 -11.56
C PHE A 104 12.13 -2.58 -12.10
N CYS A 105 11.72 -2.65 -13.36
CA CYS A 105 11.54 -3.89 -14.12
C CYS A 105 12.58 -3.92 -15.22
N ALA A 106 13.77 -4.49 -14.99
CA ALA A 106 14.84 -4.45 -15.98
C ALA A 106 15.63 -5.76 -16.05
N LYS A 107 16.03 -6.12 -17.27
CA LYS A 107 16.94 -7.21 -17.57
C LYS A 107 17.92 -6.74 -18.64
N ASP A 108 19.20 -6.94 -18.42
CA ASP A 108 20.26 -6.58 -19.38
C ASP A 108 20.19 -5.09 -19.82
N GLY A 109 19.77 -4.20 -18.91
CA GLY A 109 19.63 -2.76 -19.17
C GLY A 109 18.38 -2.34 -19.93
N ALA A 110 17.48 -3.27 -20.27
CA ALA A 110 16.21 -2.98 -20.94
C ALA A 110 15.00 -3.33 -20.06
N GLY A 111 13.93 -2.54 -20.16
CA GLY A 111 12.68 -2.82 -19.44
C GLY A 111 11.88 -1.56 -19.16
N ALA A 112 11.33 -1.41 -17.96
CA ALA A 112 10.54 -0.27 -17.54
C ALA A 112 10.87 0.18 -16.11
N GLU A 113 10.70 1.47 -15.85
CA GLU A 113 10.69 2.05 -14.51
C GLU A 113 9.32 2.67 -14.26
N PHE A 114 8.74 2.37 -13.10
CA PHE A 114 7.52 2.99 -12.61
C PHE A 114 7.81 3.86 -11.39
N ARG A 115 7.08 4.97 -11.28
CA ARG A 115 7.12 5.86 -10.12
C ARG A 115 5.71 6.16 -9.67
N ALA A 116 5.44 5.99 -8.38
CA ALA A 116 4.20 6.46 -7.77
C ALA A 116 4.46 7.82 -7.12
N VAL A 117 3.80 8.86 -7.64
CA VAL A 117 3.98 10.26 -7.23
C VAL A 117 2.71 10.75 -6.57
N TYR A 118 2.82 11.45 -5.44
CA TYR A 118 1.66 12.07 -4.79
C TYR A 118 1.57 13.55 -5.18
N ARG A 119 0.55 13.92 -5.96
CA ARG A 119 0.35 15.32 -6.39
C ARG A 119 -1.01 15.86 -5.94
N GLY A 120 -1.02 17.15 -5.59
CA GLY A 120 -2.26 17.90 -5.38
C GLY A 120 -3.10 17.47 -4.17
N GLY A 121 -2.55 16.66 -3.25
CA GLY A 121 -3.21 16.32 -1.98
C GLY A 121 -4.41 15.37 -2.09
N ALA A 122 -4.70 14.83 -3.29
CA ALA A 122 -5.89 14.01 -3.53
C ALA A 122 -5.64 12.84 -4.50
N GLU A 123 -4.50 12.76 -5.17
CA GLU A 123 -4.27 11.74 -6.19
C GLU A 123 -2.84 11.21 -6.18
N ILE A 124 -2.73 9.91 -6.45
CA ILE A 124 -1.48 9.25 -6.79
C ILE A 124 -1.41 9.11 -8.30
N ILE A 125 -0.34 9.60 -8.89
CA ILE A 125 -0.05 9.50 -10.32
C ILE A 125 1.01 8.42 -10.49
N VAL A 126 0.74 7.43 -11.33
CA VAL A 126 1.74 6.44 -11.72
C VAL A 126 2.36 6.87 -13.03
N LEU A 127 3.66 7.10 -13.00
CA LEU A 127 4.47 7.38 -14.16
C LEU A 127 5.19 6.10 -14.60
N ARG A 128 5.35 5.92 -15.91
CA ARG A 128 6.16 4.86 -16.51
C ARG A 128 7.11 5.46 -17.53
N ARG A 129 8.35 5.01 -17.53
CA ARG A 129 9.22 5.10 -18.70
C ARG A 129 9.68 3.72 -19.14
N TRP A 130 9.97 3.58 -20.43
CA TRP A 130 10.74 2.45 -20.93
C TRP A 130 12.22 2.76 -20.73
N VAL A 131 12.98 1.75 -20.29
CA VAL A 131 14.42 1.82 -20.06
C VAL A 131 15.11 1.07 -21.18
N SER A 132 16.12 1.69 -21.80
CA SER A 132 16.95 1.04 -22.81
C SER A 132 18.44 1.19 -22.49
N PRO A 133 19.29 0.24 -22.94
CA PRO A 133 20.73 0.40 -22.81
C PRO A 133 21.19 1.65 -23.57
N GLY A 134 21.90 2.53 -22.86
CA GLY A 134 22.43 3.77 -23.44
C GLY A 134 21.47 4.96 -23.41
N ASP A 135 20.38 4.90 -22.64
CA ASP A 135 19.54 6.07 -22.36
C ASP A 135 20.41 7.25 -21.89
N ASP A 136 20.18 8.43 -22.48
CA ASP A 136 20.84 9.67 -22.04
C ASP A 136 20.30 10.06 -20.65
N PRO A 137 21.16 10.21 -19.63
CA PRO A 137 20.73 10.63 -18.31
C PRO A 137 20.00 11.99 -18.31
N ALA A 138 20.25 12.87 -19.29
CA ALA A 138 19.59 14.16 -19.41
C ALA A 138 18.11 14.05 -19.79
N ASP A 139 17.72 12.97 -20.47
CA ASP A 139 16.35 12.78 -20.99
C ASP A 139 15.47 11.90 -20.10
N VAL A 140 16.04 11.30 -19.05
CA VAL A 140 15.35 10.35 -18.16
C VAL A 140 14.04 10.93 -17.62
N GLU A 141 14.08 12.13 -17.04
CA GLU A 141 12.89 12.75 -16.44
C GLU A 141 11.82 13.12 -17.48
N LEU A 142 12.23 13.41 -18.72
CA LEU A 142 11.31 13.77 -19.82
C LEU A 142 10.64 12.53 -20.44
N SER A 143 11.21 11.35 -20.23
CA SER A 143 10.70 10.09 -20.80
C SER A 143 9.52 9.48 -20.04
N PHE A 144 9.19 9.99 -18.85
CA PHE A 144 8.07 9.49 -18.05
C PHE A 144 6.72 9.90 -18.63
N GLN A 145 5.84 8.92 -18.72
CA GLN A 145 4.44 9.09 -19.15
C GLN A 145 3.51 8.66 -18.02
N GLU A 146 2.45 9.44 -17.79
CA GLU A 146 1.38 9.02 -16.90
C GLU A 146 0.67 7.79 -17.49
N VAL A 147 0.61 6.71 -16.70
CA VAL A 147 -0.06 5.46 -17.06
C VAL A 147 -1.26 5.15 -16.16
N SER A 148 -1.37 5.82 -15.02
CA SER A 148 -2.52 5.67 -14.13
C SER A 148 -2.68 6.86 -13.18
N ARG A 149 -3.92 7.06 -12.73
CA ARG A 149 -4.31 8.04 -11.72
C ARG A 149 -5.24 7.36 -10.72
N VAL A 150 -4.86 7.42 -9.45
CA VAL A 150 -5.58 6.76 -8.35
C VAL A 150 -6.04 7.79 -7.34
N PRO A 151 -7.36 7.92 -7.09
CA PRO A 151 -7.86 8.85 -6.09
C PRO A 151 -7.49 8.39 -4.68
N VAL A 152 -7.12 9.35 -3.83
CA VAL A 152 -6.97 9.16 -2.39
C VAL A 152 -7.82 10.16 -1.63
N ALA A 153 -8.16 9.82 -0.39
CA ALA A 153 -8.89 10.74 0.46
C ALA A 153 -8.05 12.02 0.70
N THR A 154 -8.69 13.18 0.52
CA THR A 154 -8.07 14.48 0.77
C THR A 154 -7.49 14.54 2.19
N GLY A 155 -6.24 14.99 2.31
CA GLY A 155 -5.55 15.09 3.60
C GLY A 155 -5.02 13.75 4.15
N SER A 156 -5.12 12.66 3.37
CA SER A 156 -4.48 11.40 3.73
C SER A 156 -2.96 11.52 3.67
N LYS A 157 -2.26 10.96 4.66
CA LYS A 157 -0.82 10.74 4.58
C LYS A 157 -0.55 9.51 3.72
N VAL A 158 0.12 9.73 2.59
CA VAL A 158 0.51 8.66 1.67
C VAL A 158 1.95 8.24 1.96
N LYS A 159 2.19 6.92 2.06
CA LYS A 159 3.55 6.37 2.27
C LYS A 159 3.67 4.97 1.66
N PRO A 160 4.90 4.48 1.40
CA PRO A 160 5.09 3.12 0.95
C PRO A 160 4.58 2.10 1.98
N ALA A 161 4.08 0.96 1.50
CA ALA A 161 3.87 -0.23 2.29
C ALA A 161 5.25 -0.82 2.65
N SER A 162 5.53 -0.89 3.94
CA SER A 162 6.76 -1.44 4.54
C SER A 162 6.68 -2.95 4.70
#